data_AF-A0A4Q3WFH2-F1
#
_entry.id   AF-A0A4Q3WFH2-F1
#
_cell.length_a   1.000
_cell.length_b   1.000
_cell.length_c   1.000
_cell.angle_alpha   90.00
_cell.angle_beta   90.00
_cell.angle_gamma   90.00
#
_symmetry.space_group_name_H-M   'P 1'
#
loop_
_entity.id
_entity.type
_entity.pdbx_description
1 polymer ?
#
loop_
_entity_poly.entity_id
_entity_poly.type
_entity_poly.pdbx_seq_one_letter_code
_entity_poly.pdbx_strand_id
1 'polypeptide(L)'
;MIDYNLLYRVAAGKRPFSPGDEKYDVLLSAFNLSGRVQKIFELIPATQKCWVIHNEYAFEDNELPKAGRLLRSDSSHEDEFIADIFKEIDVPLSEVSRLCIDITGFMRAHIMFLMHYLKAMGVKSFDMLYTEPSHYARRADTVFSIDVTEVRQVSGFEGAHAVDVSNDLLVVGVGYDHPLITNVIANKSNAKLLQLLSLPSLSADMYQESVV
;
A
#
# COMPACT_ATOMS: atom_id res chain seq x y z
N MET A 1 27.08 13.13 -6.82
CA MET A 1 25.88 13.92 -6.49
C MET A 1 24.70 12.99 -6.68
N ILE A 2 23.93 12.69 -5.63
CA ILE A 2 22.77 11.81 -5.73
C ILE A 2 21.73 12.52 -6.60
N ASP A 3 21.29 11.88 -7.69
CA ASP A 3 20.27 12.43 -8.58
C ASP A 3 18.89 12.26 -7.93
N TYR A 4 18.41 13.33 -7.32
CA TYR A 4 17.10 13.35 -6.68
C TYR A 4 15.94 13.52 -7.67
N ASN A 5 16.20 13.73 -8.98
CA ASN A 5 15.14 13.98 -9.96
C ASN A 5 14.14 12.81 -10.09
N LEU A 6 14.56 11.58 -9.74
CA LEU A 6 13.68 10.41 -9.71
C LEU A 6 12.54 10.55 -8.70
N LEU A 7 12.74 11.34 -7.64
CA LEU A 7 11.77 11.62 -6.57
C LEU A 7 10.93 12.88 -6.84
N TYR A 8 11.32 13.70 -7.82
CA TYR A 8 10.69 15.00 -8.14
C TYR A 8 9.74 14.94 -9.34
N ARG A 9 9.16 13.79 -9.66
CA ARG A 9 7.99 13.81 -10.52
C ARG A 9 6.81 14.28 -9.68
N VAL A 10 6.51 15.57 -9.79
CA VAL A 10 5.30 16.21 -9.27
C VAL A 10 4.11 15.58 -9.98
N ALA A 11 3.65 14.42 -9.51
CA ALA A 11 2.24 14.09 -9.62
C ALA A 11 1.49 15.17 -8.84
N ALA A 12 0.34 15.60 -9.34
CA ALA A 12 -0.53 16.53 -8.62
C ALA A 12 -0.61 16.03 -7.16
N GLY A 13 -0.08 16.84 -6.23
CA GLY A 13 0.11 16.44 -4.84
C GLY A 13 -1.20 15.97 -4.21
N LYS A 14 -1.12 15.40 -3.00
CA LYS A 14 -2.29 15.00 -2.20
C LYS A 14 -3.43 16.01 -2.40
N ARG A 15 -4.48 15.61 -3.10
CA ARG A 15 -5.67 16.45 -3.31
C ARG A 15 -6.73 16.04 -2.29
N PRO A 16 -7.37 16.99 -1.59
CA PRO A 16 -8.58 16.68 -0.85
C PRO A 16 -9.56 15.95 -1.78
N PHE A 17 -10.03 14.80 -1.34
CA PHE A 17 -10.99 14.01 -2.10
C PHE A 17 -12.38 14.19 -1.46
N SER A 18 -13.33 14.63 -2.27
CA SER A 18 -14.74 14.75 -1.88
C SER A 18 -15.52 13.56 -2.43
N PRO A 19 -16.06 12.68 -1.57
CA PRO A 19 -16.88 11.57 -2.04
C PRO A 19 -18.12 12.08 -2.79
N GLY A 20 -18.31 11.62 -4.03
CA GLY A 20 -19.45 12.00 -4.88
C GLY A 20 -19.09 12.83 -6.11
N ASP A 21 -17.92 13.45 -6.16
CA ASP A 21 -17.47 14.23 -7.32
C ASP A 21 -17.07 13.35 -8.52
N GLU A 22 -16.73 12.09 -8.22
CA GLU A 22 -16.21 11.14 -9.19
C GLU A 22 -17.00 9.81 -9.10
N LYS A 23 -17.33 9.22 -10.25
CA LYS A 23 -17.89 7.88 -10.35
C LYS A 23 -16.83 6.95 -10.94
N TYR A 24 -16.57 5.85 -10.25
CA TYR A 24 -15.60 4.83 -10.68
C TYR A 24 -16.29 3.63 -11.34
N ASP A 25 -15.54 2.91 -12.16
CA ASP A 25 -15.99 1.62 -12.68
C ASP A 25 -15.77 0.56 -11.59
N VAL A 26 -14.58 0.56 -10.99
CA VAL A 26 -14.18 -0.36 -9.92
C VAL A 26 -13.61 0.43 -8.76
N LEU A 27 -14.12 0.15 -7.56
CA LEU A 27 -13.55 0.55 -6.28
C LEU A 27 -13.08 -0.68 -5.52
N LEU A 28 -11.79 -0.71 -5.20
CA LEU A 28 -11.20 -1.64 -4.24
C LEU A 28 -10.90 -0.88 -2.95
N SER A 29 -11.24 -1.44 -1.79
CA SER A 29 -10.84 -0.87 -0.51
C SER A 29 -10.34 -1.97 0.41
N ALA A 30 -9.16 -1.78 1.01
CA ALA A 30 -8.68 -2.72 2.02
C ALA A 30 -9.48 -2.57 3.30
N PHE A 31 -10.22 -3.63 3.62
CA PHE A 31 -11.06 -3.66 4.80
C PHE A 31 -10.22 -3.59 6.08
N ASN A 32 -10.68 -2.77 7.03
CA ASN A 32 -10.30 -2.87 8.42
C ASN A 32 -11.49 -2.47 9.31
N LEU A 33 -11.34 -2.68 10.62
CA LEU A 33 -12.42 -2.40 11.59
C LEU A 33 -12.70 -0.91 11.80
N SER A 34 -11.94 -0.02 11.16
CA SER A 34 -12.12 1.41 11.36
C SER A 34 -13.30 1.94 10.55
N GLY A 35 -14.23 2.64 11.23
CA GLY A 35 -15.40 3.23 10.58
C GLY A 35 -15.08 4.23 9.48
N ARG A 36 -13.85 4.80 9.46
CA ARG A 36 -13.39 5.69 8.37
C ARG A 36 -13.31 4.97 7.02
N VAL A 37 -12.80 3.74 6.98
CA VAL A 37 -12.68 2.96 5.75
C VAL A 37 -14.06 2.54 5.27
N GLN A 38 -14.90 2.04 6.19
CA GLN A 38 -16.28 1.66 5.90
C GLN A 38 -17.09 2.83 5.33
N LYS A 39 -17.00 3.99 5.98
CA LYS A 39 -17.68 5.22 5.52
C LYS A 39 -17.20 5.66 4.14
N ILE A 40 -15.90 5.63 3.86
CA ILE A 40 -15.35 6.02 2.56
C ILE A 40 -15.83 5.07 1.46
N PHE A 41 -15.80 3.76 1.72
CA PHE A 41 -16.30 2.75 0.79
C PHE A 41 -17.78 2.95 0.45
N GLU A 42 -18.62 3.28 1.44
CA GLU A 42 -20.04 3.55 1.23
C GLU A 42 -20.26 4.80 0.36
N LEU A 43 -19.56 5.90 0.68
CA LEU A 43 -19.77 7.20 0.06
C LEU A 43 -19.27 7.29 -1.39
N ILE A 44 -18.25 6.54 -1.79
CA ILE A 44 -17.69 6.63 -3.15
C ILE A 44 -18.63 5.97 -4.16
N PRO A 45 -19.12 6.66 -5.20
CA PRO A 45 -19.89 6.01 -6.25
C PRO A 45 -19.01 5.11 -7.12
N ALA A 46 -19.38 3.83 -7.25
CA ALA A 46 -18.73 2.92 -8.19
C ALA A 46 -19.72 1.89 -8.75
N THR A 47 -19.50 1.44 -9.99
CA THR A 47 -20.30 0.36 -10.61
C THR A 47 -20.06 -0.97 -9.90
N GLN A 48 -18.80 -1.28 -9.59
CA GLN A 48 -18.38 -2.42 -8.80
C GLN A 48 -17.59 -1.96 -7.57
N LYS A 49 -17.97 -2.46 -6.39
CA LYS A 49 -17.27 -2.20 -5.13
C LYS A 49 -16.84 -3.51 -4.49
N CYS A 50 -15.58 -3.60 -4.09
CA CYS A 50 -15.03 -4.80 -3.49
C CYS A 50 -14.14 -4.50 -2.28
N TRP A 51 -14.29 -5.32 -1.25
CA TRP A 51 -13.45 -5.35 -0.07
C TRP A 51 -12.27 -6.28 -0.30
N VAL A 52 -11.05 -5.76 -0.18
CA VAL A 52 -9.84 -6.57 -0.12
C VAL A 52 -9.63 -6.98 1.33
N ILE A 53 -9.59 -8.29 1.59
CA ILE A 53 -9.38 -8.83 2.94
C ILE A 53 -7.95 -9.34 3.03
N HIS A 54 -7.10 -8.60 3.75
CA HIS A 54 -5.71 -8.97 3.99
C HIS A 54 -5.60 -10.05 5.08
N ASN A 55 -4.79 -11.06 4.82
CA ASN A 55 -4.56 -12.18 5.74
C ASN A 55 -3.87 -11.73 7.03
N GLU A 56 -3.08 -10.67 6.96
CA GLU A 56 -2.33 -10.10 8.08
C GLU A 56 -3.21 -9.55 9.21
N TYR A 57 -4.47 -9.24 8.91
CA TYR A 57 -5.42 -8.82 9.96
C TYR A 57 -6.06 -9.99 10.71
N ALA A 58 -5.99 -11.22 10.17
CA ALA A 58 -6.54 -12.43 10.77
C ALA A 58 -7.98 -12.27 11.26
N PHE A 59 -8.85 -11.66 10.44
CA PHE A 59 -10.24 -11.43 10.80
C PHE A 59 -11.02 -12.73 11.00
N GLU A 60 -11.83 -12.76 12.03
CA GLU A 60 -12.84 -13.79 12.24
C GLU A 60 -14.06 -13.54 11.32
N ASP A 61 -14.83 -14.59 11.01
CA ASP A 61 -15.99 -14.50 10.11
C ASP A 61 -17.05 -13.48 10.58
N ASN A 62 -17.16 -13.25 11.89
CA ASN A 62 -18.10 -12.28 12.46
C ASN A 62 -17.62 -10.81 12.36
N GLU A 63 -16.34 -10.58 12.09
CA GLU A 63 -15.72 -9.25 11.92
C GLU A 63 -15.80 -8.76 10.46
N LEU A 64 -15.98 -9.68 9.52
CA LEU A 64 -15.99 -9.40 8.10
C LEU A 64 -17.23 -8.58 7.70
N PRO A 65 -17.10 -7.69 6.69
CA PRO A 65 -18.20 -6.84 6.29
C PRO A 65 -19.33 -7.70 5.68
N LYS A 66 -20.56 -7.45 6.14
CA LYS A 66 -21.76 -8.20 5.72
C LYS A 66 -22.27 -7.80 4.33
N ALA A 67 -21.79 -6.67 3.81
CA ALA A 67 -22.23 -6.11 2.54
C ALA A 67 -21.02 -5.79 1.64
N GLY A 68 -21.21 -5.98 0.34
CA GLY A 68 -20.14 -5.85 -0.65
C GLY A 68 -19.49 -7.18 -1.01
N ARG A 69 -18.82 -7.22 -2.15
CA ARG A 69 -18.05 -8.39 -2.58
C ARG A 69 -16.74 -8.45 -1.80
N LEU A 70 -16.38 -9.62 -1.30
CA LEU A 70 -15.11 -9.85 -0.60
C LEU A 70 -14.14 -10.49 -1.58
N LEU A 71 -12.94 -9.93 -1.70
CA LEU A 71 -11.83 -10.50 -2.48
C LEU A 71 -10.80 -11.01 -1.48
N ARG A 72 -10.41 -12.27 -1.65
CA ARG A 72 -9.50 -12.97 -0.73
C ARG A 72 -8.50 -13.80 -1.52
N SER A 73 -7.38 -14.11 -0.90
CA SER A 73 -6.45 -15.12 -1.37
C SER A 73 -5.92 -15.88 -0.18
N ASP A 74 -5.68 -17.18 -0.35
CA ASP A 74 -5.04 -18.00 0.68
C ASP A 74 -3.51 -17.77 0.73
N SER A 75 -2.96 -17.01 -0.22
CA SER A 75 -1.53 -16.72 -0.27
C SER A 75 -1.14 -15.57 0.66
N SER A 76 0.00 -15.74 1.33
CA SER A 76 0.69 -14.67 2.07
C SER A 76 1.71 -13.92 1.21
N HIS A 77 1.94 -14.36 -0.03
CA HIS A 77 2.85 -13.69 -0.96
C HIS A 77 2.11 -12.61 -1.73
N GLU A 78 2.71 -11.43 -1.81
CA GLU A 78 2.07 -10.24 -2.40
C GLU A 78 1.71 -10.43 -3.88
N ASP A 79 2.52 -11.20 -4.61
CA ASP A 79 2.33 -11.43 -6.04
C ASP A 79 1.12 -12.30 -6.34
N GLU A 80 1.02 -13.43 -5.66
CA GLU A 80 -0.13 -14.33 -5.73
C GLU A 80 -1.39 -13.68 -5.16
N PHE A 81 -1.30 -13.05 -3.98
CA PHE A 81 -2.43 -12.40 -3.33
C PHE A 81 -3.06 -11.34 -4.24
N ILE A 82 -2.24 -10.43 -4.78
CA ILE A 82 -2.71 -9.37 -5.67
C ILE A 82 -3.27 -9.98 -6.97
N ALA A 83 -2.59 -10.97 -7.56
CA ALA A 83 -3.10 -11.61 -8.77
C ALA A 83 -4.47 -12.27 -8.53
N ASP A 84 -4.67 -12.92 -7.39
CA ASP A 84 -5.92 -13.61 -7.05
C ASP A 84 -7.08 -12.64 -6.85
N ILE A 85 -6.89 -11.56 -6.07
CA ILE A 85 -7.98 -10.58 -5.86
C ILE A 85 -8.41 -9.91 -7.18
N PHE A 86 -7.48 -9.72 -8.12
CA PHE A 86 -7.80 -9.11 -9.42
C PHE A 86 -8.45 -10.10 -10.40
N LYS A 87 -8.21 -11.41 -10.29
CA LYS A 87 -8.95 -12.44 -11.06
C LYS A 87 -10.43 -12.46 -10.70
N GLU A 88 -10.77 -12.08 -9.48
CA GLU A 88 -12.15 -12.00 -9.03
C GLU A 88 -12.89 -10.75 -9.55
N ILE A 89 -12.22 -9.79 -10.18
CA ILE A 89 -12.91 -8.62 -10.74
C ILE A 89 -13.61 -9.00 -12.04
N ASP A 90 -14.87 -8.59 -12.21
CA ASP A 90 -15.72 -9.06 -13.32
C ASP A 90 -15.33 -8.44 -14.67
N VAL A 91 -14.60 -7.31 -14.64
CA VAL A 91 -14.17 -6.56 -15.82
C VAL A 91 -12.65 -6.65 -15.95
N PRO A 92 -12.12 -7.00 -17.14
CA PRO A 92 -10.69 -6.96 -17.38
C PRO A 92 -10.10 -5.57 -17.06
N LEU A 93 -8.98 -5.51 -16.36
CA LEU A 93 -8.36 -4.24 -15.96
C LEU A 93 -8.03 -3.31 -17.14
N SER A 94 -7.77 -3.87 -18.33
CA SER A 94 -7.55 -3.11 -19.56
C SER A 94 -8.78 -2.34 -20.04
N GLU A 95 -9.98 -2.75 -19.60
CA GLU A 95 -11.27 -2.13 -19.94
C GLU A 95 -11.77 -1.18 -18.84
N VAL A 96 -11.18 -1.25 -17.64
CA VAL A 96 -11.49 -0.34 -16.53
C VAL A 96 -10.95 1.05 -16.84
N SER A 97 -11.85 2.00 -17.06
CA SER A 97 -11.47 3.39 -17.38
C SER A 97 -11.16 4.18 -16.11
N ARG A 98 -11.90 3.93 -15.03
CA ARG A 98 -11.74 4.60 -13.74
C ARG A 98 -11.63 3.59 -12.60
N LEU A 99 -10.40 3.31 -12.21
CA LEU A 99 -10.05 2.48 -11.07
C LEU A 99 -9.74 3.35 -9.85
N CYS A 100 -10.34 3.04 -8.71
CA CYS A 100 -10.01 3.62 -7.42
C CYS A 100 -9.58 2.52 -6.45
N ILE A 101 -8.47 2.74 -5.75
CA ILE A 101 -7.97 1.85 -4.71
C ILE A 101 -7.77 2.62 -3.42
N ASP A 102 -8.57 2.30 -2.41
CA ASP A 102 -8.35 2.77 -1.04
C ASP A 102 -7.32 1.88 -0.34
N ILE A 103 -6.13 2.45 -0.18
CA ILE A 103 -4.94 1.81 0.39
C ILE A 103 -4.84 1.98 1.91
N THR A 104 -5.86 2.56 2.57
CA THR A 104 -5.80 2.85 4.02
C THR A 104 -5.52 1.60 4.87
N GLY A 105 -6.00 0.44 4.46
CA GLY A 105 -5.74 -0.86 5.10
C GLY A 105 -4.69 -1.74 4.41
N PHE A 106 -3.98 -1.26 3.39
CA PHE A 106 -2.99 -2.09 2.70
C PHE A 106 -1.68 -2.15 3.48
N MET A 107 -1.07 -3.33 3.53
CA MET A 107 0.32 -3.48 3.96
C MET A 107 1.26 -2.93 2.89
N ARG A 108 2.38 -2.30 3.31
CA ARG A 108 3.30 -1.61 2.38
C ARG A 108 3.84 -2.51 1.27
N ALA A 109 4.16 -3.77 1.60
CA ALA A 109 4.64 -4.75 0.62
C ALA A 109 3.60 -4.99 -0.48
N HIS A 110 2.33 -5.16 -0.10
CA HIS A 110 1.22 -5.31 -1.05
C HIS A 110 1.02 -4.04 -1.90
N ILE A 111 1.16 -2.84 -1.34
CA ILE A 111 1.12 -1.59 -2.14
C ILE A 111 2.25 -1.59 -3.18
N MET A 112 3.47 -1.99 -2.80
CA MET A 112 4.60 -2.04 -3.73
C MET A 112 4.33 -2.98 -4.90
N PHE A 113 3.85 -4.19 -4.63
CA PHE A 113 3.55 -5.14 -5.70
C PHE A 113 2.32 -4.74 -6.51
N LEU A 114 1.28 -4.19 -5.87
CA LEU A 114 0.10 -3.64 -6.55
C LEU A 114 0.49 -2.65 -7.66
N MET A 115 1.41 -1.73 -7.38
CA MET A 115 1.91 -0.77 -8.38
C MET A 115 2.56 -1.48 -9.57
N HIS A 116 3.34 -2.52 -9.31
CA HIS A 116 3.99 -3.31 -10.34
C HIS A 116 2.96 -4.08 -11.18
N TYR A 117 2.02 -4.74 -10.52
CA TYR A 117 0.95 -5.52 -11.12
C TYR A 117 0.06 -4.66 -12.04
N LEU A 118 -0.43 -3.52 -11.57
CA LEU A 118 -1.27 -2.61 -12.36
C LEU A 118 -0.54 -2.15 -13.64
N LYS A 119 0.74 -1.82 -13.52
CA LYS A 119 1.58 -1.45 -14.67
C LYS A 119 1.71 -2.62 -15.66
N ALA A 120 1.96 -3.84 -15.17
CA ALA A 120 2.07 -5.04 -16.00
C ALA A 120 0.75 -5.36 -16.72
N MET A 121 -0.39 -5.08 -16.08
CA MET A 121 -1.73 -5.23 -16.68
C MET A 121 -2.13 -4.07 -17.60
N GLY A 122 -1.23 -3.12 -17.85
CA GLY A 122 -1.46 -2.01 -18.79
C GLY A 122 -2.33 -0.87 -18.25
N VAL A 123 -2.59 -0.82 -16.94
CA VAL A 123 -3.31 0.28 -16.30
C VAL A 123 -2.47 1.55 -16.40
N LYS A 124 -3.00 2.57 -17.08
CA LYS A 124 -2.28 3.83 -17.34
C LYS A 124 -2.43 4.86 -16.23
N SER A 125 -3.56 4.83 -15.53
CA SER A 125 -3.91 5.77 -14.47
C SER A 125 -4.96 5.14 -13.56
N PHE A 126 -4.89 5.45 -12.27
CA PHE A 126 -5.88 5.08 -11.27
C PHE A 126 -5.79 6.07 -10.11
N ASP A 127 -6.85 6.18 -9.32
CA ASP A 127 -6.87 6.98 -8.11
C ASP A 127 -6.53 6.10 -6.91
N MET A 128 -5.70 6.64 -6.01
CA MET A 128 -5.30 5.99 -4.78
C MET A 128 -5.77 6.83 -3.61
N LEU A 129 -6.60 6.26 -2.75
CA LEU A 129 -7.14 6.93 -1.57
C LEU A 129 -6.41 6.47 -0.33
N TYR A 130 -6.15 7.43 0.56
CA TYR A 130 -5.56 7.18 1.86
C TYR A 130 -6.25 8.06 2.89
N THR A 131 -6.80 7.45 3.93
CA THR A 131 -7.53 8.15 4.99
C THR A 131 -6.71 8.17 6.27
N GLU A 132 -6.08 9.30 6.54
CA GLU A 132 -5.34 9.56 7.77
C GLU A 132 -6.31 9.71 8.96
N PRO A 133 -5.99 9.18 10.16
CA PRO A 133 -6.74 9.50 11.37
C PRO A 133 -6.48 10.96 11.72
N SER A 134 -7.51 11.71 12.14
CA SER A 134 -7.28 13.08 12.62
C SER A 134 -6.44 13.10 13.90
N HIS A 135 -6.63 12.12 14.78
CA HIS A 135 -5.99 12.00 16.09
C HIS A 135 -6.00 10.52 16.49
N TYR A 136 -4.94 10.03 17.15
CA TYR A 136 -5.01 8.73 17.81
C TYR A 136 -5.81 8.83 19.11
N ALA A 137 -6.65 7.83 19.39
CA ALA A 137 -7.47 7.79 20.62
C ALA A 137 -6.64 7.88 21.90
N ARG A 138 -5.39 7.40 21.85
CA ARG A 138 -4.45 7.38 22.98
C ARG A 138 -3.37 8.46 22.90
N ARG A 139 -3.32 9.28 21.83
CA ARG A 139 -2.28 10.32 21.61
C ARG A 139 -0.88 9.77 21.91
N ALA A 140 -0.16 10.34 22.87
CA ALA A 140 1.17 9.92 23.31
C ALA A 140 1.24 8.47 23.83
N ASP A 141 0.13 7.91 24.36
CA ASP A 141 0.08 6.53 24.85
C ASP A 141 -0.24 5.51 23.73
N THR A 142 -0.13 5.94 22.46
CA THR A 142 -0.34 5.04 21.32
C THR A 142 0.85 4.09 21.21
N VAL A 143 0.64 2.85 21.67
CA VAL A 143 1.60 1.77 21.44
C VAL A 143 1.62 1.42 19.95
N PHE A 144 2.73 1.73 19.29
CA PHE A 144 3.00 1.27 17.93
C PHE A 144 3.57 -0.15 17.94
N SER A 145 3.38 -0.88 16.84
CA SER A 145 4.00 -2.19 16.66
C SER A 145 5.53 -2.05 16.66
N ILE A 146 6.17 -2.59 17.69
CA ILE A 146 7.63 -2.67 17.83
C ILE A 146 8.20 -3.99 17.30
N ASP A 147 7.35 -4.99 17.12
CA ASP A 147 7.79 -6.34 16.73
C ASP A 147 7.93 -6.44 15.22
N VAL A 148 9.11 -6.87 14.80
CA VAL A 148 9.42 -7.21 13.41
C VAL A 148 9.19 -8.71 13.24
N THR A 149 8.16 -9.08 12.47
CA THR A 149 7.87 -10.49 12.18
C THR A 149 8.96 -11.11 11.32
N GLU A 150 9.38 -10.40 10.27
CA GLU A 150 10.38 -10.90 9.31
C GLU A 150 11.03 -9.77 8.50
N VAL A 151 12.24 -10.04 8.00
CA VAL A 151 12.94 -9.20 7.01
C VAL A 151 13.16 -10.05 5.76
N ARG A 152 12.35 -9.82 4.74
CA ARG A 152 12.40 -10.55 3.47
C ARG A 152 12.25 -9.64 2.26
N GLN A 153 12.51 -10.19 1.07
CA GLN A 153 12.14 -9.55 -0.18
C GLN A 153 10.60 -9.55 -0.33
N VAL A 154 10.06 -8.50 -0.94
CA VAL A 154 8.65 -8.46 -1.34
C VAL A 154 8.46 -9.42 -2.50
N SER A 155 7.43 -10.26 -2.43
CA SER A 155 7.19 -11.28 -3.43
C SER A 155 6.90 -10.64 -4.78
N GLY A 156 7.51 -11.17 -5.85
CA GLY A 156 7.48 -10.59 -7.20
C GLY A 156 8.60 -9.59 -7.51
N PHE A 157 9.52 -9.34 -6.57
CA PHE A 157 10.73 -8.50 -6.76
C PHE A 157 12.05 -9.26 -6.52
N GLU A 158 12.03 -10.59 -6.40
CA GLU A 158 13.20 -11.42 -6.15
C GLU A 158 14.18 -11.38 -7.33
N GLY A 159 13.66 -11.19 -8.55
CA GLY A 159 14.44 -11.12 -9.78
C GLY A 159 15.13 -12.44 -10.14
N ALA A 160 15.89 -12.42 -11.24
CA ALA A 160 16.82 -13.50 -11.57
C ALA A 160 18.21 -13.13 -11.04
N HIS A 161 18.93 -14.08 -10.43
CA HIS A 161 20.29 -13.84 -9.99
C HIS A 161 21.19 -13.46 -11.18
N ALA A 162 21.66 -12.21 -11.18
CA ALA A 162 22.71 -11.75 -12.07
C ALA A 162 24.06 -11.76 -11.32
N VAL A 163 25.13 -12.16 -12.02
CA VAL A 163 26.49 -12.14 -11.46
C VAL A 163 27.02 -10.70 -11.36
N ASP A 164 26.58 -9.82 -12.26
CA ASP A 164 26.93 -8.40 -12.23
C ASP A 164 25.93 -7.62 -11.37
N VAL A 165 26.40 -7.19 -10.20
CA VAL A 165 25.65 -6.39 -9.21
C VAL A 165 26.05 -4.91 -9.22
N SER A 166 26.86 -4.46 -10.19
CA SER A 166 27.41 -3.10 -10.23
C SER A 166 26.35 -2.00 -10.39
N ASN A 167 25.15 -2.36 -10.82
CA ASN A 167 24.01 -1.47 -11.00
C ASN A 167 22.84 -1.77 -10.06
N ASP A 168 23.07 -2.56 -9.01
CA ASP A 168 22.04 -2.83 -8.01
C ASP A 168 21.57 -1.53 -7.36
N LEU A 169 20.25 -1.43 -7.17
CA LEU A 169 19.61 -0.32 -6.49
C LEU A 169 18.86 -0.87 -5.27
N LEU A 170 19.25 -0.40 -4.08
CA LEU A 170 18.52 -0.68 -2.85
C LEU A 170 17.54 0.48 -2.59
N VAL A 171 16.25 0.20 -2.69
CA VAL A 171 15.21 1.16 -2.36
C VAL A 171 14.75 0.95 -0.92
N VAL A 172 14.87 1.98 -0.07
CA VAL A 172 14.55 1.90 1.36
C VAL A 172 13.47 2.91 1.71
N GLY A 173 12.33 2.43 2.21
CA GLY A 173 11.35 3.29 2.88
C GLY A 173 11.89 3.76 4.22
N VAL A 174 11.99 5.07 4.41
CA VAL A 174 12.45 5.65 5.69
C VAL A 174 11.30 5.59 6.69
N GLY A 175 11.57 4.97 7.85
CA GLY A 175 10.61 4.77 8.94
C GLY A 175 11.28 4.87 10.31
N TYR A 176 10.63 4.37 11.35
CA TYR A 176 11.06 4.52 12.75
C TYR A 176 12.19 3.57 13.17
N ASP A 177 12.27 2.38 12.58
CA ASP A 177 13.24 1.34 12.97
C ASP A 177 14.60 1.53 12.27
N HIS A 178 15.34 2.54 12.75
CA HIS A 178 16.67 2.85 12.22
C HIS A 178 17.68 1.69 12.38
N PRO A 179 17.67 0.85 13.44
CA PRO A 179 18.57 -0.30 13.52
C PRO A 179 18.31 -1.31 12.41
N LEU A 180 17.06 -1.67 12.14
CA LEU A 180 16.71 -2.64 11.11
C LEU A 180 17.05 -2.10 9.71
N ILE A 181 16.74 -0.83 9.45
CA ILE A 181 17.11 -0.15 8.20
C ILE A 181 18.62 -0.17 8.00
N THR A 182 19.40 0.14 9.05
CA THR A 182 20.86 0.13 9.00
C THR A 182 21.41 -1.26 8.68
N ASN A 183 20.85 -2.30 9.30
CA ASN A 183 21.23 -3.69 9.03
C ASN A 183 20.95 -4.08 7.57
N VAL A 184 19.80 -3.69 7.00
CA VAL A 184 19.49 -3.98 5.59
C VAL A 184 20.46 -3.26 4.64
N ILE A 185 20.77 -1.99 4.90
CA ILE A 185 21.73 -1.22 4.11
C ILE A 185 23.12 -1.85 4.17
N ALA A 186 23.57 -2.27 5.37
CA ALA A 186 24.87 -2.92 5.55
C ALA A 186 24.96 -4.26 4.80
N ASN A 187 23.88 -5.04 4.79
CA ASN A 187 23.80 -6.31 4.05
C ASN A 187 23.83 -6.14 2.52
N LYS A 188 23.50 -4.94 2.02
CA LYS A 188 23.47 -4.61 0.59
C LYS A 188 24.41 -3.43 0.28
N SER A 189 25.59 -3.44 0.89
CA SER A 189 26.57 -2.35 0.84
C SER A 189 27.08 -1.97 -0.56
N ASN A 190 27.02 -2.91 -1.52
CA ASN A 190 27.43 -2.67 -2.91
C ASN A 190 26.33 -2.04 -3.78
N ALA A 191 25.09 -1.98 -3.29
CA ALA A 191 23.97 -1.40 -4.03
C ALA A 191 23.93 0.12 -3.87
N LYS A 192 23.48 0.82 -4.90
CA LYS A 192 23.16 2.25 -4.83
C LYS A 192 21.93 2.43 -3.93
N LEU A 193 22.04 3.23 -2.88
CA LEU A 193 20.93 3.48 -1.95
C LEU A 193 20.00 4.59 -2.49
N LEU A 194 18.71 4.26 -2.65
CA LEU A 194 17.63 5.22 -2.88
C LEU A 194 16.69 5.22 -1.67
N GLN A 195 16.56 6.38 -1.02
CA GLN A 195 15.67 6.53 0.13
C GLN A 195 14.30 7.06 -0.34
N LEU A 196 13.24 6.37 0.05
CA LEU A 196 11.85 6.79 -0.13
C LEU A 196 11.32 7.37 1.18
N LEU A 197 11.06 8.67 1.18
CA LEU A 197 10.62 9.40 2.37
C LEU A 197 9.11 9.23 2.68
N SER A 198 8.35 8.49 1.88
CA SER A 198 6.92 8.21 2.14
C SER A 198 6.31 7.21 1.16
N LEU A 199 5.57 6.20 1.67
CA LEU A 199 4.47 5.52 0.98
C LEU A 199 3.68 4.57 1.93
N PRO A 200 2.40 4.84 2.24
CA PRO A 200 1.80 6.17 2.29
C PRO A 200 2.53 7.03 3.33
N SER A 201 2.53 8.34 3.10
CA SER A 201 3.15 9.31 4.00
C SER A 201 2.49 9.29 5.37
N LEU A 202 3.29 9.13 6.43
CA LEU A 202 2.93 9.67 7.73
C LEU A 202 3.10 11.20 7.64
N SER A 203 2.11 11.97 8.06
CA SER A 203 2.26 13.42 8.15
C SER A 203 3.31 13.76 9.21
N ALA A 204 3.97 14.92 9.07
CA ALA A 204 5.02 15.36 10.00
C ALA A 204 4.55 15.41 11.46
N ASP A 205 3.26 15.64 11.70
CA ASP A 205 2.66 15.65 13.04
C ASP A 205 2.69 14.25 13.68
N MET A 206 2.56 13.18 12.89
CA MET A 206 2.65 11.80 13.38
C MET A 206 4.09 11.39 13.73
N TYR A 207 5.09 12.07 13.14
CA TYR A 207 6.50 11.90 13.51
C TYR A 207 6.81 12.56 14.86
N GLN A 208 6.13 13.65 15.23
CA GLN A 208 6.31 14.28 16.54
C GLN A 208 5.64 13.51 17.67
N GLU A 209 4.49 12.86 17.43
CA GLU A 209 3.82 12.04 18.45
C GLU A 209 4.58 10.76 18.83
N SER A 210 5.57 10.32 18.03
CA SER A 210 6.36 9.11 18.30
C SER A 210 7.74 9.35 18.93
N VAL A 211 8.16 10.61 19.13
CA VAL A 211 9.52 10.98 19.61
C VAL A 211 9.52 11.37 21.10
N VAL A 212 8.44 11.10 21.83
CA VAL A 212 8.36 11.33 23.30
C VAL A 212 8.39 10.02 24.05
#